data_AF-A0A7J8NBT3-F1
#
_entry.id   AF-A0A7J8NBT3-F1
#
_cell.length_a   1.000
_cell.length_b   1.000
_cell.length_c   1.000
_cell.angle_alpha   90.00
_cell.angle_beta   90.00
_cell.angle_gamma   90.00
#
_symmetry.space_group_name_H-M   'P 1'
#
loop_
_entity.id
_entity.type
_entity.pdbx_description
1 polymer ?
#
loop_
_entity_poly.entity_id
_entity_poly.type
_entity_poly.pdbx_seq_one_letter_code
_entity_poly.pdbx_strand_id
1 'polypeptide(L)'
;FESDFWITDSDSEGLLFHQDYSPPAPPPPPPHAPSVSCTDDLGGVGSLDSTCKIVADLNLTRDVYIAGKGNFYILPGVRFHCPILGCSITLNISGNFSLGENSTIVAGTFELAAYNASFFNGSAVNTTGWAGDPPPQTSGTPQGVEGAGGGHGGRGASCLVEEGKLPEDVWGGDAYSWSSLQNPSSYGSKGGSTSKEVDYGGGGGGRVRMDIKEFLDVNGSLLAEGGDGGSKGGGGSGGSVYIKAHKMTGGGRISASGGNGFAGGGGGRVAVDVFSRHDEPTIYVHGGISRGCSKNAGAAGTLYDAVPRSLNVNNYNLSTDTETLLLEFPYQPLWTNVYIRNCARASVPLLWSRVQVQGQISLLCGGVLSFGLAHYATSEFELLAEELLMSDSIIKVYGALRMTVKIFLMWNSKMLIDGGEDSTVATSWLEASNLVVLKESSVIQSNANLGVHGQGLLNLSGSGDKIQAQRLVLSLFYSIHVGPGSVLRGPLEDASSYAITPKLYCELQDCPIELLHPPEDCNVNSSLSFTLQICRVEDITVEGLIKGSVVHFHRARTISVQSSGIISASG
;
A
#
# COMPACT_ATOMS: atom_id res chain seq x y z
N PHE A 1 -2.73 54.28 -46.13
CA PHE A 1 -1.44 53.90 -45.54
C PHE A 1 -1.53 52.43 -45.21
N GLU A 2 -0.90 51.63 -46.07
CA GLU A 2 -0.93 50.18 -46.19
C GLU A 2 0.52 49.72 -46.35
N SER A 3 0.80 48.45 -46.00
CA SER A 3 1.97 47.62 -46.41
C SER A 3 3.35 48.07 -45.87
N ASP A 4 4.35 47.25 -45.59
CA ASP A 4 4.62 45.81 -45.64
C ASP A 4 5.93 45.62 -44.85
N PHE A 5 6.20 44.44 -44.27
CA PHE A 5 7.59 44.04 -43.99
C PHE A 5 7.78 42.54 -44.23
N TRP A 6 8.71 42.23 -45.14
CA TRP A 6 9.14 40.90 -45.56
C TRP A 6 10.39 40.42 -44.78
N ILE A 7 10.54 39.10 -44.75
CA ILE A 7 11.63 38.28 -44.16
C ILE A 7 12.78 38.10 -45.16
N THR A 8 14.05 38.08 -44.71
CA THR A 8 15.05 36.96 -44.84
C THR A 8 16.48 37.37 -44.44
N ASP A 9 17.09 36.60 -43.54
CA ASP A 9 18.40 35.89 -43.66
C ASP A 9 18.70 35.29 -42.26
N SER A 10 18.51 33.98 -41.99
CA SER A 10 19.33 32.81 -42.37
C SER A 10 20.84 32.99 -42.18
N ASP A 11 21.34 32.73 -40.96
CA ASP A 11 22.58 31.96 -40.70
C ASP A 11 22.93 31.88 -39.19
N SER A 12 22.01 31.38 -38.35
CA SER A 12 22.37 31.07 -36.95
C SER A 12 21.59 29.94 -36.26
N GLU A 13 20.85 29.10 -37.00
CA GLU A 13 20.12 27.96 -36.43
C GLU A 13 20.74 26.58 -36.74
N GLY A 14 22.08 26.52 -36.81
CA GLY A 14 22.81 25.30 -37.20
C GLY A 14 23.58 24.56 -36.10
N LEU A 15 23.69 25.10 -34.86
CA LEU A 15 24.69 24.61 -33.90
C LEU A 15 24.20 24.30 -32.47
N LEU A 16 22.89 24.33 -32.21
CA LEU A 16 22.34 24.13 -30.84
C LEU A 16 21.60 22.81 -30.60
N PHE A 17 21.59 21.88 -31.55
CA PHE A 17 20.81 20.63 -31.45
C PHE A 17 21.62 19.33 -31.42
N HIS A 18 22.87 19.34 -30.94
CA HIS A 18 23.63 18.11 -30.63
C HIS A 18 24.39 18.22 -29.31
N GLN A 19 23.65 18.26 -28.20
CA GLN A 19 24.18 17.74 -26.94
C GLN A 19 23.23 16.67 -26.44
N ASP A 20 23.59 15.42 -26.75
CA ASP A 20 23.09 14.25 -26.05
C ASP A 20 23.43 14.41 -24.57
N TYR A 21 22.51 14.99 -23.81
CA TYR A 21 22.60 15.05 -22.36
C TYR A 21 22.21 13.68 -21.79
N SER A 22 23.04 12.68 -22.06
CA SER A 22 23.01 11.43 -21.30
C SER A 22 23.59 11.76 -19.92
N PRO A 23 22.83 11.62 -18.82
CA PRO A 23 23.39 11.80 -17.49
C PRO A 23 24.60 10.87 -17.34
N PRO A 24 25.71 11.33 -16.71
CA PRO A 24 26.88 10.50 -16.52
C PRO A 24 26.47 9.20 -15.81
N ALA A 25 26.99 8.07 -16.32
CA ALA A 25 26.72 6.77 -15.73
C ALA A 25 27.03 6.83 -14.22
N PRO A 26 26.13 6.31 -13.35
CA PRO A 26 26.37 6.32 -11.92
C PRO A 26 27.71 5.64 -11.62
N PRO A 27 28.48 6.16 -10.65
CA PRO A 27 29.77 5.59 -10.32
C PRO A 27 29.62 4.10 -9.98
N PRO A 28 30.56 3.25 -10.40
CA PRO A 28 30.51 1.83 -10.07
C PRO A 28 30.53 1.66 -8.54
N PRO A 29 29.81 0.66 -8.00
CA PRO A 29 29.80 0.40 -6.57
C PRO A 29 31.23 0.16 -6.06
N PRO A 30 31.55 0.57 -4.82
CA PRO A 30 32.88 0.41 -4.26
C PRO A 30 33.31 -1.07 -4.29
N PRO A 31 34.57 -1.38 -4.63
CA PRO A 31 35.06 -2.76 -4.67
C PRO A 31 34.98 -3.38 -3.28
N HIS A 32 34.55 -4.66 -3.23
CA HIS A 32 34.49 -5.41 -1.98
C HIS A 32 35.88 -5.52 -1.33
N ALA A 33 35.91 -5.59 0.00
CA ALA A 33 37.10 -5.95 0.76
C ALA A 33 37.65 -7.32 0.30
N PRO A 34 38.97 -7.60 0.47
CA PRO A 34 39.52 -8.90 0.14
C PRO A 34 38.78 -10.01 0.89
N SER A 35 38.52 -11.13 0.19
CA SER A 35 37.87 -12.29 0.80
C SER A 35 38.70 -12.83 1.96
N VAL A 36 38.02 -13.20 3.03
CA VAL A 36 38.63 -13.94 4.14
C VAL A 36 39.00 -15.38 3.74
N SER A 37 39.86 -16.02 4.53
CA SER A 37 40.26 -17.42 4.41
C SER A 37 39.39 -18.33 5.29
N CYS A 38 39.18 -19.58 4.85
CA CYS A 38 38.39 -20.55 5.63
C CYS A 38 39.08 -20.92 6.96
N THR A 39 40.38 -21.19 6.94
CA THR A 39 41.11 -21.70 8.10
C THR A 39 41.60 -20.59 9.01
N ASP A 40 42.23 -19.55 8.45
CA ASP A 40 43.00 -18.59 9.23
C ASP A 40 42.11 -17.48 9.81
N ASP A 41 41.11 -17.04 9.03
CA ASP A 41 40.19 -15.98 9.45
C ASP A 41 38.90 -16.53 10.08
N LEU A 42 38.34 -17.61 9.53
CA LEU A 42 37.06 -18.17 9.99
C LEU A 42 37.19 -19.35 10.96
N GLY A 43 38.40 -19.87 11.20
CA GLY A 43 38.62 -21.03 12.07
C GLY A 43 37.93 -22.32 11.58
N GLY A 44 37.57 -22.38 10.30
CA GLY A 44 36.89 -23.51 9.66
C GLY A 44 37.85 -24.59 9.18
N VAL A 45 37.27 -25.66 8.64
CA VAL A 45 37.99 -26.80 8.07
C VAL A 45 37.79 -26.83 6.55
N GLY A 46 38.89 -26.87 5.81
CA GLY A 46 38.90 -26.97 4.33
C GLY A 46 39.26 -25.66 3.65
N SER A 47 38.72 -25.41 2.45
CA SER A 47 38.98 -24.18 1.69
C SER A 47 37.72 -23.66 0.99
N LEU A 48 37.66 -22.35 0.75
CA LEU A 48 36.52 -21.70 0.09
C LEU A 48 36.36 -22.13 -1.39
N ASP A 49 37.43 -22.62 -2.02
CA ASP A 49 37.38 -23.15 -3.39
C ASP A 49 36.96 -24.62 -3.48
N SER A 50 36.96 -25.35 -2.36
CA SER A 50 36.54 -26.76 -2.30
C SER A 50 35.30 -26.92 -1.42
N THR A 51 35.48 -27.03 -0.11
CA THR A 51 34.41 -27.01 0.88
C THR A 51 34.96 -26.45 2.17
N CYS A 52 34.36 -25.36 2.65
CA CYS A 52 34.65 -24.76 3.94
C CYS A 52 33.56 -25.14 4.93
N LYS A 53 33.95 -25.72 6.07
CA LYS A 53 33.04 -26.11 7.15
C LYS A 53 33.35 -25.31 8.41
N ILE A 54 32.37 -24.56 8.90
CA ILE A 54 32.46 -23.90 10.20
C ILE A 54 31.96 -24.89 11.26
N VAL A 55 32.87 -25.32 12.12
CA VAL A 55 32.65 -26.41 13.09
C VAL A 55 32.51 -25.92 14.54
N ALA A 56 32.80 -24.65 14.79
CA ALA A 56 32.79 -24.03 16.11
C ALA A 56 32.22 -22.61 16.01
N ASP A 57 31.74 -22.10 17.15
CA ASP A 57 31.20 -20.74 17.25
C ASP A 57 32.24 -19.70 16.86
N LEU A 58 31.81 -18.70 16.10
CA LEU A 58 32.65 -17.60 15.62
C LEU A 58 31.97 -16.26 15.88
N ASN A 59 32.70 -15.37 16.57
CA ASN A 59 32.31 -13.99 16.78
C ASN A 59 33.21 -13.06 15.95
N LEU A 60 32.64 -12.52 14.88
CA LEU A 60 33.26 -11.58 13.98
C LEU A 60 33.29 -10.18 14.61
N THR A 61 34.39 -9.47 14.42
CA THR A 61 34.62 -8.12 14.97
C THR A 61 34.58 -7.02 13.90
N ARG A 62 34.39 -7.40 12.64
CA ARG A 62 34.37 -6.51 11.47
C ARG A 62 33.51 -7.12 10.38
N ASP A 63 33.20 -6.32 9.36
CA ASP A 63 32.55 -6.81 8.14
C ASP A 63 33.40 -7.89 7.47
N VAL A 64 32.71 -8.92 6.98
CA VAL A 64 33.34 -10.10 6.38
C VAL A 64 32.77 -10.33 5.00
N TYR A 65 33.68 -10.41 4.02
CA TYR A 65 33.41 -10.84 2.66
C TYR A 65 33.98 -12.24 2.45
N ILE A 66 33.14 -13.20 2.07
CA ILE A 66 33.49 -14.61 1.85
C ILE A 66 33.23 -14.93 0.39
N ALA A 67 34.29 -15.13 -0.41
CA ALA A 67 34.17 -15.51 -1.81
C ALA A 67 34.88 -16.84 -2.08
N GLY A 68 34.26 -17.71 -2.88
CA GLY A 68 34.82 -19.02 -3.18
C GLY A 68 34.07 -19.78 -4.27
N LYS A 69 34.78 -20.71 -4.94
CA LYS A 69 34.17 -21.58 -5.96
C LYS A 69 33.49 -22.84 -5.38
N GLY A 70 33.79 -23.16 -4.13
CA GLY A 70 33.38 -24.40 -3.47
C GLY A 70 32.05 -24.30 -2.75
N ASN A 71 31.92 -25.05 -1.64
CA ASN A 71 30.75 -25.04 -0.76
C ASN A 71 31.06 -24.35 0.57
N PHE A 72 30.05 -23.78 1.22
CA PHE A 72 30.17 -23.16 2.54
C PHE A 72 29.10 -23.70 3.49
N TYR A 73 29.52 -24.42 4.51
CA TYR A 73 28.62 -25.10 5.44
C TYR A 73 28.86 -24.66 6.88
N ILE A 74 27.82 -24.17 7.52
CA ILE A 74 27.79 -23.95 8.97
C ILE A 74 27.16 -25.20 9.59
N LEU A 75 27.91 -25.91 10.42
CA LEU A 75 27.45 -27.16 11.01
C LEU A 75 26.33 -26.94 12.05
N PRO A 76 25.55 -27.99 12.38
CA PRO A 76 24.47 -27.90 13.36
C PRO A 76 24.94 -27.34 14.71
N GLY A 77 24.12 -26.47 15.31
CA GLY A 77 24.36 -25.85 16.61
C GLY A 77 25.41 -24.73 16.65
N VAL A 78 26.05 -24.40 15.52
CA VAL A 78 27.09 -23.37 15.44
C VAL A 78 26.49 -21.96 15.44
N ARG A 79 27.15 -21.04 16.14
CA ARG A 79 26.83 -19.61 16.17
C ARG A 79 27.85 -18.82 15.35
N PHE A 80 27.40 -18.11 14.32
CA PHE A 80 28.23 -17.32 13.42
C PHE A 80 27.78 -15.85 13.50
N HIS A 81 28.31 -15.11 14.48
CA HIS A 81 27.76 -13.81 14.90
C HIS A 81 28.72 -12.68 14.56
N CYS A 82 28.17 -11.56 14.12
CA CYS A 82 28.82 -10.26 14.13
C CYS A 82 27.92 -9.28 14.93
N PRO A 83 28.08 -9.21 16.27
CA PRO A 83 27.19 -8.46 17.15
C PRO A 83 27.49 -6.96 17.16
N ILE A 84 27.70 -6.37 15.99
CA ILE A 84 27.95 -4.94 15.79
C ILE A 84 26.82 -4.40 14.92
N LEU A 85 26.23 -3.27 15.31
CA LEU A 85 25.16 -2.62 14.56
C LEU A 85 25.63 -2.32 13.12
N GLY A 86 24.86 -2.79 12.14
CA GLY A 86 25.17 -2.61 10.73
C GLY A 86 26.28 -3.51 10.19
N CYS A 87 26.84 -4.44 10.98
CA CYS A 87 27.89 -5.34 10.49
C CYS A 87 27.40 -6.21 9.33
N SER A 88 28.22 -6.32 8.30
CA SER A 88 27.89 -7.04 7.07
C SER A 88 28.61 -8.38 6.98
N ILE A 89 27.84 -9.44 6.73
CA ILE A 89 28.32 -10.75 6.34
C ILE A 89 27.85 -11.00 4.90
N THR A 90 28.78 -10.96 3.96
CA THR A 90 28.50 -11.13 2.53
C THR A 90 29.19 -12.38 2.02
N LEU A 91 28.41 -13.33 1.50
CA LEU A 91 28.87 -14.58 0.92
C LEU A 91 28.61 -14.60 -0.58
N ASN A 92 29.65 -14.88 -1.36
CA ASN A 92 29.57 -15.10 -2.79
C ASN A 92 30.23 -16.44 -3.15
N ILE A 93 29.41 -17.49 -3.15
CA ILE A 93 29.84 -18.87 -3.29
C ILE A 93 29.29 -19.45 -4.60
N SER A 94 30.14 -20.11 -5.40
CA SER A 94 29.66 -20.72 -6.65
C SER A 94 28.97 -22.08 -6.46
N GLY A 95 29.20 -22.76 -5.33
CA GLY A 95 28.57 -24.03 -4.98
C GLY A 95 27.39 -23.86 -4.02
N ASN A 96 27.29 -24.79 -3.06
CA ASN A 96 26.16 -24.88 -2.14
C ASN A 96 26.45 -24.20 -0.79
N PHE A 97 25.45 -23.50 -0.26
CA PHE A 97 25.42 -22.98 1.10
C PHE A 97 24.50 -23.83 1.98
N SER A 98 24.89 -24.09 3.24
CA SER A 98 23.99 -24.69 4.21
C SER A 98 24.14 -24.10 5.60
N LEU A 99 23.02 -23.75 6.22
CA LEU A 99 22.92 -23.38 7.63
C LEU A 99 22.30 -24.56 8.41
N GLY A 100 23.14 -25.29 9.14
CA GLY A 100 22.77 -26.52 9.86
C GLY A 100 21.66 -26.34 10.89
N GLU A 101 21.10 -27.45 11.36
CA GLU A 101 20.02 -27.41 12.36
C GLU A 101 20.43 -26.65 13.62
N ASN A 102 19.53 -25.83 14.16
CA ASN A 102 19.74 -25.01 15.36
C ASN A 102 20.99 -24.09 15.31
N SER A 103 21.53 -23.82 14.11
CA SER A 103 22.63 -22.87 13.94
C SER A 103 22.10 -21.46 13.70
N THR A 104 22.88 -20.45 14.09
CA THR A 104 22.41 -19.06 14.06
C THR A 104 23.45 -18.14 13.45
N ILE A 105 22.99 -17.27 12.54
CA ILE A 105 23.75 -16.14 12.04
C ILE A 105 23.15 -14.87 12.64
N VAL A 106 23.97 -14.02 13.24
CA VAL A 106 23.56 -12.71 13.76
C VAL A 106 24.40 -11.64 13.09
N ALA A 107 23.78 -10.66 12.45
CA ALA A 107 24.47 -9.56 11.78
C ALA A 107 23.52 -8.38 11.54
N GLY A 108 24.05 -7.23 11.13
CA GLY A 108 23.22 -6.14 10.61
C GLY A 108 22.79 -6.41 9.17
N THR A 109 23.70 -6.91 8.33
CA THR A 109 23.46 -7.30 6.94
C THR A 109 23.92 -8.73 6.70
N PHE A 110 23.07 -9.52 6.05
CA PHE A 110 23.39 -10.83 5.52
C PHE A 110 23.10 -10.86 4.03
N GLU A 111 24.12 -11.02 3.20
CA GLU A 111 23.97 -11.17 1.75
C GLU A 111 24.54 -12.53 1.32
N LEU A 112 23.76 -13.29 0.57
CA LEU A 112 24.14 -14.62 0.10
C LEU A 112 23.90 -14.72 -1.41
N ALA A 113 24.97 -14.94 -2.17
CA ALA A 113 24.92 -15.43 -3.53
C ALA A 113 25.43 -16.88 -3.55
N ALA A 114 24.60 -17.82 -3.99
CA ALA A 114 24.94 -19.25 -4.05
C ALA A 114 24.26 -19.97 -5.22
N TYR A 115 24.73 -21.16 -5.56
CA TYR A 115 24.04 -22.01 -6.54
C TYR A 115 22.78 -22.65 -5.91
N ASN A 116 22.97 -23.29 -4.75
CA ASN A 116 21.88 -23.77 -3.89
C ASN A 116 22.08 -23.27 -2.46
N ALA A 117 20.99 -23.07 -1.73
CA ALA A 117 21.03 -22.74 -0.31
C ALA A 117 19.99 -23.54 0.49
N SER A 118 20.40 -24.05 1.65
CA SER A 118 19.51 -24.78 2.56
C SER A 118 19.61 -24.23 3.98
N PHE A 119 18.48 -23.83 4.54
CA PHE A 119 18.31 -23.37 5.91
C PHE A 119 17.50 -24.42 6.66
N PHE A 120 18.17 -25.23 7.46
CA PHE A 120 17.55 -26.38 8.14
C PHE A 120 16.69 -25.97 9.33
N ASN A 121 15.95 -26.93 9.90
CA ASN A 121 15.03 -26.67 10.99
C ASN A 121 15.74 -26.08 12.22
N GLY A 122 15.09 -25.11 12.88
CA GLY A 122 15.65 -24.37 14.02
C GLY A 122 16.81 -23.44 13.66
N SER A 123 17.27 -23.41 12.41
CA SER A 123 18.28 -22.46 11.98
C SER A 123 17.71 -21.05 11.85
N ALA A 124 18.52 -20.02 12.10
CA ALA A 124 18.08 -18.63 11.99
C ALA A 124 19.15 -17.71 11.42
N VAL A 125 18.78 -16.92 10.41
CA VAL A 125 19.47 -15.68 10.05
C VAL A 125 18.74 -14.55 10.76
N ASN A 126 19.38 -13.97 11.76
CA ASN A 126 18.76 -13.00 12.66
C ASN A 126 19.48 -11.65 12.57
N THR A 127 18.84 -10.71 11.89
CA THR A 127 19.26 -9.32 11.81
C THR A 127 18.30 -8.39 12.59
N THR A 128 17.55 -8.94 13.55
CA THR A 128 16.54 -8.21 14.32
C THR A 128 17.17 -7.16 15.22
N GLY A 129 16.81 -5.89 15.05
CA GLY A 129 17.35 -4.78 15.85
C GLY A 129 18.82 -4.46 15.61
N TRP A 130 19.49 -5.12 14.65
CA TRP A 130 20.92 -4.97 14.36
C TRP A 130 21.21 -4.03 13.18
N ALA A 131 20.24 -3.23 12.73
CA ALA A 131 20.43 -2.26 11.66
C ALA A 131 21.61 -1.33 11.89
N GLY A 132 22.30 -0.98 10.79
CA GLY A 132 23.14 0.21 10.74
C GLY A 132 22.29 1.47 10.53
N ASP A 133 22.92 2.57 10.16
CA ASP A 133 22.19 3.81 9.91
C ASP A 133 21.27 3.68 8.67
N PRO A 134 19.99 4.12 8.77
CA PRO A 134 19.12 4.19 7.61
C PRO A 134 19.68 5.19 6.57
N PRO A 135 19.19 5.17 5.31
CA PRO A 135 19.62 6.12 4.29
C PRO A 135 19.56 7.58 4.81
N PRO A 136 20.51 8.43 4.42
CA PRO A 136 20.54 9.82 4.87
C PRO A 136 19.26 10.54 4.42
N GLN A 137 18.85 11.57 5.18
CA GLN A 137 17.65 12.39 4.92
C GLN A 137 16.30 11.66 5.05
N THR A 138 16.29 10.42 5.57
CA THR A 138 15.03 9.76 5.93
C THR A 138 14.47 10.33 7.23
N SER A 139 13.15 10.47 7.29
CA SER A 139 12.38 10.80 8.52
C SER A 139 11.92 9.53 9.25
N GLY A 140 12.53 8.38 8.96
CA GLY A 140 12.14 7.09 9.54
C GLY A 140 12.48 6.94 11.03
N THR A 141 13.47 7.68 11.54
CA THR A 141 13.72 7.75 12.99
C THR A 141 12.98 8.98 13.54
N PRO A 142 11.97 8.80 14.41
CA PRO A 142 11.21 9.92 14.95
C PRO A 142 12.10 10.82 15.82
N GLN A 143 11.84 12.13 15.75
CA GLN A 143 12.54 13.13 16.56
C GLN A 143 11.80 13.39 17.88
N GLY A 144 12.51 13.86 18.90
CA GLY A 144 11.91 14.21 20.19
C GLY A 144 11.95 13.09 21.23
N VAL A 145 11.12 13.23 22.27
CA VAL A 145 11.12 12.36 23.47
C VAL A 145 9.75 11.72 23.75
N GLU A 146 9.01 11.43 22.69
CA GLU A 146 7.64 10.94 22.76
C GLU A 146 7.54 9.41 22.79
N GLY A 147 8.66 8.70 22.61
CA GLY A 147 8.67 7.25 22.50
C GLY A 147 7.96 6.71 21.26
N ALA A 148 7.92 7.50 20.17
CA ALA A 148 7.29 7.12 18.91
C ALA A 148 8.04 5.97 18.21
N GLY A 149 7.33 5.14 17.43
CA GLY A 149 7.90 4.01 16.72
C GLY A 149 8.70 4.45 15.49
N GLY A 150 9.73 3.69 15.10
CA GLY A 150 10.46 3.90 13.85
C GLY A 150 9.61 3.53 12.63
N GLY A 151 9.86 4.17 11.47
CA GLY A 151 9.20 3.86 10.19
C GLY A 151 10.18 3.30 9.16
N HIS A 152 9.67 2.51 8.20
CA HIS A 152 10.42 2.06 7.02
C HIS A 152 9.48 1.64 5.87
N GLY A 153 8.95 0.41 5.87
CA GLY A 153 7.97 -0.06 4.88
C GLY A 153 6.59 0.51 5.17
N GLY A 154 6.19 0.50 6.44
CA GLY A 154 5.10 1.27 7.01
C GLY A 154 5.61 2.36 7.95
N ARG A 155 4.76 3.33 8.26
CA ARG A 155 5.04 4.33 9.28
C ARG A 155 5.03 3.71 10.69
N GLY A 156 5.85 4.25 11.58
CA GLY A 156 5.80 3.93 13.01
C GLY A 156 4.62 4.61 13.68
N ALA A 157 4.09 4.02 14.75
CA ALA A 157 2.99 4.63 15.50
C ALA A 157 3.47 5.77 16.39
N SER A 158 2.55 6.64 16.80
CA SER A 158 2.70 7.56 17.92
C SER A 158 1.50 7.42 18.85
N CYS A 159 1.74 7.49 20.16
CA CYS A 159 0.70 7.38 21.18
C CYS A 159 0.34 8.74 21.81
N LEU A 160 1.12 9.78 21.57
CA LEU A 160 0.84 11.12 22.04
C LEU A 160 0.17 11.87 20.90
N VAL A 161 -1.13 12.14 21.04
CA VAL A 161 -1.89 12.94 20.08
C VAL A 161 -1.84 14.38 20.55
N GLU A 162 -1.37 15.29 19.69
CA GLU A 162 -1.43 16.73 19.97
C GLU A 162 -2.90 17.20 19.97
N GLU A 163 -3.24 18.14 20.87
CA GLU A 163 -4.60 18.69 20.92
C GLU A 163 -4.99 19.30 19.57
N GLY A 164 -6.12 18.86 19.01
CA GLY A 164 -6.67 19.36 17.75
C GLY A 164 -6.27 18.59 16.49
N LYS A 165 -5.40 17.57 16.57
CA LYS A 165 -5.08 16.68 15.44
C LYS A 165 -5.91 15.39 15.46
N LEU A 166 -6.25 14.87 14.27
CA LEU A 166 -6.86 13.55 14.16
C LEU A 166 -5.80 12.45 14.41
N PRO A 167 -6.19 11.27 14.94
CA PRO A 167 -5.26 10.17 15.15
C PRO A 167 -4.51 9.73 13.89
N GLU A 168 -5.12 9.87 12.70
CA GLU A 168 -4.49 9.53 11.42
C GLU A 168 -3.43 10.56 10.95
N ASP A 169 -3.39 11.75 11.54
CA ASP A 169 -2.40 12.80 11.25
C ASP A 169 -1.18 12.74 12.17
N VAL A 170 -1.13 11.77 13.09
CA VAL A 170 -0.07 11.62 14.07
C VAL A 170 0.61 10.27 13.91
N TRP A 171 1.84 10.29 13.42
CA TRP A 171 2.68 9.11 13.26
C TRP A 171 4.07 9.35 13.86
N GLY A 172 4.82 8.26 14.04
CA GLY A 172 6.21 8.28 14.46
C GLY A 172 7.14 8.50 13.26
N GLY A 173 8.01 7.53 13.00
CA GLY A 173 8.89 7.56 11.83
C GLY A 173 8.13 7.37 10.52
N ASP A 174 8.57 8.08 9.47
CA ASP A 174 7.97 7.98 8.14
C ASP A 174 8.44 6.75 7.35
N ALA A 175 7.67 6.37 6.33
CA ALA A 175 8.06 5.33 5.37
C ALA A 175 9.06 5.87 4.33
N TYR A 176 9.96 5.03 3.85
CA TYR A 176 10.95 5.39 2.82
C TYR A 176 11.32 4.19 1.95
N SER A 177 12.22 4.41 0.97
CA SER A 177 12.67 3.36 0.02
C SER A 177 11.54 2.73 -0.78
N TRP A 178 10.54 3.52 -1.19
CA TRP A 178 9.48 3.06 -2.10
C TRP A 178 10.02 2.68 -3.48
N SER A 179 10.98 3.45 -4.02
CA SER A 179 11.58 3.21 -5.32
C SER A 179 12.31 1.86 -5.44
N SER A 180 12.74 1.28 -4.32
CA SER A 180 13.37 -0.05 -4.26
C SER A 180 12.41 -1.13 -3.74
N LEU A 181 11.09 -0.92 -3.75
CA LEU A 181 10.10 -1.90 -3.27
C LEU A 181 10.25 -3.29 -3.90
N GLN A 182 10.64 -3.37 -5.18
CA GLN A 182 10.84 -4.64 -5.89
C GLN A 182 12.18 -5.33 -5.56
N ASN A 183 13.15 -4.58 -5.02
CA ASN A 183 14.47 -5.06 -4.60
C ASN A 183 14.92 -4.30 -3.34
N PRO A 184 14.27 -4.55 -2.19
CA PRO A 184 14.48 -3.77 -0.98
C PRO A 184 15.87 -4.06 -0.40
N SER A 185 16.60 -3.00 -0.08
CA SER A 185 18.00 -3.11 0.38
C SER A 185 18.33 -2.10 1.48
N SER A 186 17.33 -1.54 2.15
CA SER A 186 17.50 -0.50 3.17
C SER A 186 17.42 -1.08 4.57
N TYR A 187 18.18 -0.51 5.51
CA TYR A 187 18.00 -0.82 6.92
C TYR A 187 16.68 -0.23 7.40
N GLY A 188 16.09 -0.83 8.44
CA GLY A 188 15.04 -0.19 9.22
C GLY A 188 15.60 0.92 10.11
N SER A 189 14.75 1.87 10.47
CA SER A 189 15.04 2.95 11.41
C SER A 189 14.77 2.56 12.87
N LYS A 190 15.49 3.23 13.78
CA LYS A 190 15.30 3.11 15.23
C LYS A 190 13.99 3.74 15.69
N GLY A 191 13.45 3.26 16.82
CA GLY A 191 12.38 3.94 17.54
C GLY A 191 12.89 5.13 18.35
N GLY A 192 11.99 6.04 18.73
CA GLY A 192 12.31 7.19 19.58
C GLY A 192 12.40 6.83 21.05
N SER A 193 13.15 7.61 21.83
CA SER A 193 13.23 7.47 23.29
C SER A 193 12.17 8.32 24.00
N THR A 194 11.87 8.03 25.28
CA THR A 194 11.13 8.96 26.16
C THR A 194 12.05 9.80 27.06
N SER A 195 13.37 9.76 26.85
CA SER A 195 14.37 10.53 27.61
C SER A 195 15.42 11.14 26.67
N LYS A 196 15.94 12.32 27.05
CA LYS A 196 17.07 12.97 26.35
C LYS A 196 18.43 12.39 26.77
N GLU A 197 18.48 11.69 27.90
CA GLU A 197 19.73 11.25 28.54
C GLU A 197 20.03 9.77 28.22
N VAL A 198 18.99 8.96 28.09
CA VAL A 198 19.08 7.52 27.85
C VAL A 198 18.28 7.17 26.60
N ASP A 199 18.90 6.45 25.69
CA ASP A 199 18.22 5.91 24.51
C ASP A 199 17.55 4.57 24.86
N TYR A 200 16.22 4.58 24.89
CA TYR A 200 15.39 3.38 25.06
C TYR A 200 14.80 2.88 23.73
N GLY A 201 15.10 3.55 22.61
CA GLY A 201 14.54 3.23 21.31
C GLY A 201 14.97 1.84 20.84
N GLY A 202 14.02 1.07 20.33
CA GLY A 202 14.32 -0.21 19.70
C GLY A 202 15.16 -0.01 18.43
N GLY A 203 16.18 -0.86 18.24
CA GLY A 203 17.02 -0.85 17.03
C GLY A 203 16.21 -1.16 15.77
N GLY A 204 16.59 -0.62 14.61
CA GLY A 204 15.95 -0.98 13.33
C GLY A 204 16.29 -2.41 12.90
N GLY A 205 15.44 -3.00 12.04
CA GLY A 205 15.71 -4.29 11.41
C GLY A 205 16.79 -4.24 10.34
N GLY A 206 17.62 -5.26 10.30
CA GLY A 206 18.74 -5.38 9.36
C GLY A 206 18.34 -5.67 7.90
N ARG A 207 19.30 -6.14 7.11
CA ARG A 207 19.10 -6.50 5.69
C ARG A 207 19.40 -7.97 5.47
N VAL A 208 18.52 -8.65 4.74
CA VAL A 208 18.74 -10.02 4.29
C VAL A 208 18.57 -10.05 2.77
N ARG A 209 19.63 -10.40 2.04
CA ARG A 209 19.59 -10.53 0.58
C ARG A 209 20.03 -11.93 0.18
N MET A 210 19.22 -12.60 -0.64
CA MET A 210 19.53 -13.92 -1.18
C MET A 210 19.39 -13.90 -2.69
N ASP A 211 20.46 -14.28 -3.38
CA ASP A 211 20.50 -14.50 -4.83
C ASP A 211 20.94 -15.95 -5.08
N ILE A 212 19.95 -16.84 -5.17
CA ILE A 212 20.15 -18.27 -5.31
C ILE A 212 19.87 -18.66 -6.75
N LYS A 213 20.84 -19.27 -7.43
CA LYS A 213 20.67 -19.55 -8.87
C LYS A 213 19.59 -20.58 -9.14
N GLU A 214 19.56 -21.66 -8.36
CA GLU A 214 18.73 -22.82 -8.67
C GLU A 214 17.71 -23.10 -7.55
N PHE A 215 18.15 -23.61 -6.40
CA PHE A 215 17.25 -24.12 -5.36
C PHE A 215 17.50 -23.53 -3.98
N LEU A 216 16.43 -23.00 -3.38
CA LEU A 216 16.41 -22.45 -2.02
C LEU A 216 15.45 -23.25 -1.12
N ASP A 217 15.97 -23.85 -0.05
CA ASP A 217 15.17 -24.53 0.97
C ASP A 217 15.16 -23.72 2.28
N VAL A 218 13.98 -23.24 2.70
CA VAL A 218 13.79 -22.39 3.89
C VAL A 218 12.91 -23.11 4.91
N ASN A 219 13.52 -24.00 5.69
CA ASN A 219 12.89 -24.61 6.88
C ASN A 219 13.20 -23.84 8.17
N GLY A 220 14.24 -23.01 8.15
CA GLY A 220 14.63 -22.12 9.24
C GLY A 220 13.87 -20.78 9.27
N SER A 221 14.43 -19.81 9.99
CA SER A 221 13.90 -18.46 10.12
C SER A 221 14.82 -17.40 9.52
N LEU A 222 14.25 -16.48 8.73
CA LEU A 222 14.93 -15.31 8.16
C LEU A 222 14.29 -14.05 8.76
N LEU A 223 15.00 -13.40 9.68
CA LEU A 223 14.44 -12.36 10.55
C LEU A 223 15.18 -11.03 10.33
N ALA A 224 14.46 -10.03 9.83
CA ALA A 224 14.87 -8.64 9.73
C ALA A 224 13.91 -7.74 10.50
N GLU A 225 13.53 -8.15 11.72
CA GLU A 225 12.52 -7.46 12.51
C GLU A 225 13.09 -6.22 13.23
N GLY A 226 12.22 -5.28 13.59
CA GLY A 226 12.59 -4.19 14.49
C GLY A 226 12.83 -4.69 15.91
N GLY A 227 13.78 -4.10 16.62
CA GLY A 227 14.01 -4.34 18.04
C GLY A 227 12.94 -3.70 18.92
N ASP A 228 12.67 -4.31 20.07
CA ASP A 228 11.69 -3.80 21.03
C ASP A 228 12.24 -2.61 21.85
N GLY A 229 11.46 -1.53 21.98
CA GLY A 229 11.77 -0.36 22.82
C GLY A 229 11.18 -0.41 24.24
N GLY A 230 10.39 -1.43 24.57
CA GLY A 230 9.81 -1.62 25.89
C GLY A 230 8.74 -0.58 26.24
N SER A 231 8.69 -0.10 27.49
CA SER A 231 7.70 0.90 27.95
C SER A 231 8.21 2.34 27.92
N LYS A 232 9.51 2.55 27.68
CA LYS A 232 10.18 3.86 27.72
C LYS A 232 10.81 4.27 26.37
N GLY A 233 10.58 3.49 25.33
CA GLY A 233 11.02 3.79 23.98
C GLY A 233 10.11 3.14 22.96
N GLY A 234 10.05 3.72 21.77
CA GLY A 234 9.32 3.18 20.64
C GLY A 234 10.03 1.96 20.05
N GLY A 235 9.26 1.09 19.43
CA GLY A 235 9.81 -0.05 18.70
C GLY A 235 10.53 0.39 17.44
N GLY A 236 11.62 -0.30 17.09
CA GLY A 236 12.29 -0.11 15.81
C GLY A 236 11.43 -0.60 14.66
N SER A 237 11.65 -0.06 13.46
CA SER A 237 10.96 -0.55 12.26
C SER A 237 11.61 -1.83 11.73
N GLY A 238 10.83 -2.62 10.98
CA GLY A 238 11.34 -3.75 10.23
C GLY A 238 12.29 -3.34 9.10
N GLY A 239 13.23 -4.21 8.76
CA GLY A 239 14.26 -3.99 7.76
C GLY A 239 13.86 -4.39 6.34
N SER A 240 14.83 -4.90 5.58
CA SER A 240 14.61 -5.37 4.20
C SER A 240 14.95 -6.85 4.04
N VAL A 241 14.09 -7.60 3.37
CA VAL A 241 14.39 -8.96 2.91
C VAL A 241 14.16 -9.05 1.40
N TYR A 242 15.18 -9.41 0.64
CA TYR A 242 15.06 -9.71 -0.78
C TYR A 242 15.50 -11.13 -1.06
N ILE A 243 14.64 -11.92 -1.70
CA ILE A 243 14.90 -13.32 -2.06
C ILE A 243 14.69 -13.49 -3.55
N LYS A 244 15.72 -13.94 -4.25
CA LYS A 244 15.68 -14.35 -5.65
C LYS A 244 16.10 -15.80 -5.80
N ALA A 245 15.25 -16.62 -6.42
CA ALA A 245 15.58 -18.01 -6.72
C ALA A 245 14.79 -18.56 -7.92
N HIS A 246 15.27 -19.63 -8.56
CA HIS A 246 14.44 -20.33 -9.54
C HIS A 246 13.34 -21.16 -8.85
N LYS A 247 13.71 -21.94 -7.82
CA LYS A 247 12.78 -22.74 -7.03
C LYS A 247 12.97 -22.52 -5.53
N MET A 248 11.86 -22.44 -4.80
CA MET A 248 11.85 -22.33 -3.34
C MET A 248 10.92 -23.37 -2.69
N THR A 249 11.39 -24.00 -1.61
CA THR A 249 10.60 -24.88 -0.74
C THR A 249 10.82 -24.57 0.74
N GLY A 250 9.97 -25.10 1.59
CA GLY A 250 10.17 -25.13 3.05
C GLY A 250 9.16 -24.28 3.80
N GLY A 251 8.66 -24.82 4.92
CA GLY A 251 7.62 -24.20 5.75
C GLY A 251 8.14 -23.23 6.80
N GLY A 252 9.32 -22.64 6.59
CA GLY A 252 9.97 -21.74 7.52
C GLY A 252 9.26 -20.39 7.71
N ARG A 253 9.94 -19.48 8.40
CA ARG A 253 9.43 -18.13 8.70
C ARG A 253 10.32 -17.06 8.11
N ILE A 254 9.72 -16.09 7.43
CA ILE A 254 10.38 -14.90 6.92
C ILE A 254 9.70 -13.70 7.53
N SER A 255 10.44 -12.80 8.16
CA SER A 255 9.84 -11.67 8.87
C SER A 255 10.64 -10.39 8.72
N ALA A 256 9.94 -9.32 8.43
CA ALA A 256 10.42 -7.95 8.54
C ALA A 256 9.41 -7.12 9.36
N SER A 257 8.83 -7.70 10.41
CA SER A 257 7.86 -7.01 11.25
C SER A 257 8.49 -5.89 12.10
N GLY A 258 7.69 -4.90 12.46
CA GLY A 258 8.10 -3.85 13.39
C GLY A 258 8.22 -4.35 14.83
N GLY A 259 9.12 -3.75 15.60
CA GLY A 259 9.32 -4.04 17.02
C GLY A 259 8.24 -3.39 17.90
N ASN A 260 8.01 -3.96 19.08
CA ASN A 260 7.06 -3.46 20.05
C ASN A 260 7.68 -2.36 20.90
N GLY A 261 6.89 -1.40 21.37
CA GLY A 261 7.40 -0.32 22.20
C GLY A 261 6.31 0.46 22.90
N PHE A 262 6.68 1.62 23.44
CA PHE A 262 5.71 2.62 23.90
C PHE A 262 4.75 2.92 22.75
N ALA A 263 5.27 3.29 21.59
CA ALA A 263 4.60 3.11 20.30
C ALA A 263 5.32 2.05 19.46
N GLY A 264 4.56 1.27 18.68
CA GLY A 264 5.07 0.20 17.84
C GLY A 264 5.76 0.71 16.57
N GLY A 265 6.84 0.05 16.18
CA GLY A 265 7.54 0.35 14.92
C GLY A 265 6.76 -0.11 13.69
N GLY A 266 6.95 0.55 12.56
CA GLY A 266 6.36 0.16 11.28
C GLY A 266 6.99 -1.12 10.73
N GLY A 267 6.21 -1.89 9.95
CA GLY A 267 6.72 -3.04 9.23
C GLY A 267 7.75 -2.66 8.15
N GLY A 268 8.58 -3.61 7.76
CA GLY A 268 9.65 -3.46 6.77
C GLY A 268 9.21 -3.78 5.34
N ARG A 269 10.17 -4.12 4.48
CA ARG A 269 9.91 -4.49 3.08
C ARG A 269 10.43 -5.89 2.80
N VAL A 270 9.59 -6.73 2.22
CA VAL A 270 9.96 -8.05 1.74
C VAL A 270 9.65 -8.11 0.26
N ALA A 271 10.60 -8.55 -0.57
CA ALA A 271 10.31 -8.87 -1.95
C ALA A 271 10.86 -10.25 -2.31
N VAL A 272 10.03 -11.01 -3.04
CA VAL A 272 10.35 -12.37 -3.45
C VAL A 272 10.23 -12.46 -4.97
N ASP A 273 11.33 -12.82 -5.61
CA ASP A 273 11.47 -13.09 -7.04
C ASP A 273 11.79 -14.58 -7.21
N VAL A 274 10.75 -15.41 -7.06
CA VAL A 274 10.86 -16.86 -7.11
C VAL A 274 9.91 -17.43 -8.16
N PHE A 275 10.48 -18.02 -9.21
CA PHE A 275 9.70 -18.56 -10.33
C PHE A 275 8.75 -19.69 -9.93
N SER A 276 9.21 -20.61 -9.07
CA SER A 276 8.43 -21.75 -8.59
C SER A 276 8.52 -21.86 -7.07
N ARG A 277 7.42 -21.58 -6.37
CA ARG A 277 7.30 -21.72 -4.91
C ARG A 277 6.38 -22.90 -4.58
N HIS A 278 6.88 -23.85 -3.80
CA HIS A 278 6.11 -24.96 -3.21
C HIS A 278 6.28 -24.90 -1.69
N ASP A 279 5.27 -25.34 -0.93
CA ASP A 279 5.28 -25.26 0.55
C ASP A 279 5.58 -23.83 1.02
N GLU A 280 4.56 -22.97 1.04
CA GLU A 280 4.75 -21.52 1.23
C GLU A 280 5.26 -21.19 2.63
N PRO A 281 6.46 -20.57 2.78
CA PRO A 281 6.91 -20.08 4.07
C PRO A 281 5.99 -18.95 4.54
N THR A 282 5.85 -18.85 5.86
CA THR A 282 5.06 -17.77 6.46
C THR A 282 5.82 -16.46 6.38
N ILE A 283 5.25 -15.44 5.71
CA ILE A 283 5.87 -14.13 5.54
C ILE A 283 5.12 -13.08 6.39
N TYR A 284 5.85 -12.40 7.26
CA TYR A 284 5.34 -11.36 8.16
C TYR A 284 5.96 -10.00 7.85
N VAL A 285 5.10 -8.99 7.69
CA VAL A 285 5.49 -7.59 7.48
C VAL A 285 4.61 -6.65 8.30
N HIS A 286 3.98 -7.11 9.38
CA HIS A 286 3.09 -6.25 10.17
C HIS A 286 3.87 -5.23 11.02
N GLY A 287 3.21 -4.19 11.50
CA GLY A 287 3.79 -3.27 12.49
C GLY A 287 3.90 -3.92 13.88
N GLY A 288 4.61 -3.24 14.78
CA GLY A 288 4.75 -3.66 16.18
C GLY A 288 3.59 -3.16 17.05
N ILE A 289 3.40 -3.79 18.20
CA ILE A 289 2.36 -3.44 19.17
C ILE A 289 2.78 -2.20 19.97
N SER A 290 1.84 -1.27 20.14
CA SER A 290 1.98 -0.08 20.97
C SER A 290 1.47 -0.34 22.39
N ARG A 291 2.32 -0.12 23.39
CA ARG A 291 1.95 -0.24 24.82
C ARG A 291 1.27 1.01 25.38
N GLY A 292 1.63 2.19 24.85
CA GLY A 292 1.04 3.48 25.24
C GLY A 292 -0.36 3.72 24.66
N CYS A 293 -0.68 3.04 23.56
CA CYS A 293 -1.95 3.18 22.83
C CYS A 293 -2.33 1.85 22.17
N SER A 294 -3.04 0.98 22.89
CA SER A 294 -3.27 -0.42 22.49
C SER A 294 -4.00 -0.62 21.15
N LYS A 295 -4.71 0.40 20.65
CA LYS A 295 -5.42 0.35 19.37
C LYS A 295 -4.62 0.90 18.18
N ASN A 296 -3.48 1.54 18.41
CA ASN A 296 -2.66 2.15 17.35
C ASN A 296 -1.31 1.44 17.25
N ALA A 297 -1.28 0.22 16.68
CA ALA A 297 -0.03 -0.46 16.34
C ALA A 297 0.72 0.29 15.21
N GLY A 298 1.98 -0.06 14.95
CA GLY A 298 2.67 0.41 13.75
C GLY A 298 1.93 -0.01 12.47
N ALA A 299 2.11 0.74 11.39
CA ALA A 299 1.55 0.35 10.10
C ALA A 299 2.26 -0.88 9.54
N ALA A 300 1.54 -1.65 8.71
CA ALA A 300 2.13 -2.75 7.99
C ALA A 300 3.20 -2.25 7.01
N GLY A 301 4.21 -3.07 6.81
CA GLY A 301 5.16 -3.01 5.72
C GLY A 301 4.57 -3.51 4.41
N THR A 302 5.46 -3.89 3.50
CA THR A 302 5.07 -4.35 2.16
C THR A 302 5.69 -5.70 1.83
N LEU A 303 4.89 -6.60 1.24
CA LEU A 303 5.35 -7.83 0.61
C LEU A 303 5.08 -7.75 -0.90
N TYR A 304 6.14 -7.71 -1.70
CA TYR A 304 6.06 -7.75 -3.15
C TYR A 304 6.43 -9.13 -3.68
N ASP A 305 5.59 -9.69 -4.54
CA ASP A 305 5.89 -10.94 -5.25
C ASP A 305 6.04 -10.65 -6.74
N ALA A 306 7.25 -10.85 -7.27
CA ALA A 306 7.64 -10.39 -8.61
C ALA A 306 7.00 -11.19 -9.73
N VAL A 307 6.71 -12.48 -9.52
CA VAL A 307 6.14 -13.37 -10.54
C VAL A 307 4.66 -13.06 -10.82
N PRO A 308 3.76 -13.07 -9.82
CA PRO A 308 2.39 -12.60 -10.01
C PRO A 308 2.32 -11.07 -10.12
N ARG A 309 3.41 -10.34 -9.85
CA ARG A 309 3.47 -8.87 -9.76
C ARG A 309 2.43 -8.34 -8.78
N SER A 310 2.39 -8.89 -7.57
CA SER A 310 1.40 -8.55 -6.56
C SER A 310 2.00 -7.86 -5.35
N LEU A 311 1.33 -6.81 -4.86
CA LEU A 311 1.66 -6.14 -3.61
C LEU A 311 0.69 -6.56 -2.51
N ASN A 312 1.22 -6.97 -1.36
CA ASN A 312 0.46 -7.33 -0.17
C ASN A 312 0.81 -6.40 0.99
N VAL A 313 -0.21 -5.79 1.58
CA VAL A 313 -0.15 -5.01 2.82
C VAL A 313 -1.06 -5.68 3.83
N ASN A 314 -0.47 -6.32 4.84
CA ASN A 314 -1.20 -7.17 5.80
C ASN A 314 -0.70 -6.87 7.22
N ASN A 315 -1.57 -6.35 8.07
CA ASN A 315 -1.21 -6.00 9.46
C ASN A 315 -1.55 -7.09 10.48
N TYR A 316 -1.93 -8.30 10.02
CA TYR A 316 -2.17 -9.46 10.88
C TYR A 316 -3.17 -9.19 12.03
N ASN A 317 -4.24 -8.46 11.72
CA ASN A 317 -5.31 -8.05 12.65
C ASN A 317 -4.86 -7.09 13.76
N LEU A 318 -3.66 -6.52 13.65
CA LEU A 318 -3.25 -5.40 14.50
C LEU A 318 -3.96 -4.14 14.03
N SER A 319 -4.83 -3.59 14.87
CA SER A 319 -5.46 -2.31 14.59
C SER A 319 -4.40 -1.20 14.64
N THR A 320 -4.52 -0.25 13.72
CA THR A 320 -3.61 0.89 13.62
C THR A 320 -4.40 2.09 13.14
N ASP A 321 -4.01 3.30 13.54
CA ASP A 321 -4.43 4.55 12.89
C ASP A 321 -3.32 5.05 11.93
N THR A 322 -2.17 4.39 11.95
CA THR A 322 -0.98 4.70 11.16
C THR A 322 -1.07 4.04 9.78
N GLU A 323 -0.47 4.64 8.75
CA GLU A 323 -0.65 4.22 7.36
C GLU A 323 0.64 3.71 6.69
N THR A 324 0.47 2.75 5.78
CA THR A 324 1.47 2.35 4.79
C THR A 324 1.34 3.24 3.56
N LEU A 325 2.40 3.94 3.16
CA LEU A 325 2.34 4.82 1.99
C LEU A 325 2.49 4.05 0.69
N LEU A 326 1.53 4.24 -0.21
CA LEU A 326 1.54 3.81 -1.60
C LEU A 326 1.82 5.03 -2.47
N LEU A 327 3.06 5.14 -2.95
CA LEU A 327 3.50 6.30 -3.74
C LEU A 327 3.32 6.02 -5.24
N GLU A 328 4.41 5.91 -5.98
CA GLU A 328 4.38 5.72 -7.43
C GLU A 328 4.04 4.27 -7.83
N PHE A 329 3.01 4.10 -8.66
CA PHE A 329 2.68 2.83 -9.32
C PHE A 329 3.45 2.69 -10.64
N PRO A 330 3.94 1.50 -11.00
CA PRO A 330 4.73 1.33 -12.21
C PRO A 330 3.86 1.48 -13.47
N TYR A 331 4.40 2.14 -14.50
CA TYR A 331 3.74 2.27 -15.81
C TYR A 331 3.84 0.99 -16.65
N GLN A 332 5.03 0.39 -16.74
CA GLN A 332 5.26 -0.89 -17.43
C GLN A 332 6.44 -1.65 -16.81
N PRO A 333 6.27 -2.96 -16.51
CA PRO A 333 5.00 -3.69 -16.48
C PRO A 333 4.14 -3.20 -15.30
N LEU A 334 2.82 -3.12 -15.50
CA LEU A 334 1.87 -2.85 -14.43
C LEU A 334 1.96 -3.92 -13.34
N TRP A 335 1.56 -3.61 -12.12
CA TRP A 335 1.24 -4.66 -11.15
C TRP A 335 -0.04 -5.38 -11.54
N THR A 336 -0.14 -6.66 -11.22
CA THR A 336 -1.37 -7.43 -11.46
C THR A 336 -2.35 -7.19 -10.33
N ASN A 337 -1.90 -7.35 -9.07
CA ASN A 337 -2.80 -7.34 -7.92
C ASN A 337 -2.28 -6.50 -6.76
N VAL A 338 -3.20 -5.86 -6.03
CA VAL A 338 -2.92 -5.18 -4.78
C VAL A 338 -3.89 -5.66 -3.71
N TYR A 339 -3.34 -6.10 -2.58
CA TYR A 339 -4.09 -6.67 -1.48
C TYR A 339 -3.83 -5.88 -0.19
N ILE A 340 -4.90 -5.36 0.42
CA ILE A 340 -4.85 -4.66 1.71
C ILE A 340 -5.75 -5.43 2.67
N ARG A 341 -5.16 -6.05 3.70
CA ARG A 341 -5.86 -7.07 4.50
C ARG A 341 -5.60 -6.95 6.00
N ASN A 342 -6.52 -7.50 6.79
CA ASN A 342 -6.34 -7.76 8.23
C ASN A 342 -5.93 -6.51 9.02
N CYS A 343 -6.80 -5.50 9.03
CA CYS A 343 -6.61 -4.18 9.67
C CYS A 343 -5.44 -3.34 9.12
N ALA A 344 -4.88 -3.68 7.96
CA ALA A 344 -3.92 -2.80 7.29
C ALA A 344 -4.60 -1.52 6.80
N ARG A 345 -3.93 -0.38 7.00
CA ARG A 345 -4.31 0.92 6.43
C ARG A 345 -3.24 1.36 5.46
N ALA A 346 -3.62 1.61 4.21
CA ALA A 346 -2.73 2.08 3.16
C ALA A 346 -3.24 3.41 2.61
N SER A 347 -2.34 4.27 2.17
CA SER A 347 -2.67 5.64 1.77
C SER A 347 -1.93 6.03 0.50
N VAL A 348 -2.62 6.72 -0.39
CA VAL A 348 -2.09 7.28 -1.64
C VAL A 348 -2.05 8.80 -1.46
N PRO A 349 -0.97 9.35 -0.89
CA PRO A 349 -0.94 10.73 -0.42
C PRO A 349 -0.57 11.76 -1.50
N LEU A 350 -0.02 11.32 -2.64
CA LEU A 350 0.47 12.23 -3.67
C LEU A 350 -0.70 12.90 -4.40
N LEU A 351 -0.58 14.21 -4.61
CA LEU A 351 -1.51 14.99 -5.42
C LEU A 351 -1.54 14.42 -6.85
N TRP A 352 -2.73 14.22 -7.41
CA TRP A 352 -2.93 13.64 -8.75
C TRP A 352 -2.29 12.26 -8.96
N SER A 353 -2.63 11.30 -8.09
CA SER A 353 -2.16 9.93 -8.20
C SER A 353 -3.02 9.07 -9.12
N ARG A 354 -2.37 8.26 -9.94
CA ARG A 354 -2.99 7.16 -10.68
C ARG A 354 -2.62 5.83 -10.04
N VAL A 355 -3.61 5.13 -9.50
CA VAL A 355 -3.51 3.74 -9.05
C VAL A 355 -4.00 2.84 -10.18
N GLN A 356 -3.07 2.23 -10.91
CA GLN A 356 -3.39 1.36 -12.03
C GLN A 356 -2.81 -0.04 -11.82
N VAL A 357 -3.70 -1.03 -11.87
CA VAL A 357 -3.33 -2.46 -11.85
C VAL A 357 -3.98 -3.20 -13.01
N GLN A 358 -3.35 -4.28 -13.46
CA GLN A 358 -3.85 -5.10 -14.56
C GLN A 358 -5.01 -6.01 -14.13
N GLY A 359 -5.02 -6.48 -12.89
CA GLY A 359 -6.00 -7.43 -12.38
C GLY A 359 -6.84 -6.82 -11.26
N GLN A 360 -6.59 -7.24 -10.02
CA GLN A 360 -7.49 -7.00 -8.89
C GLN A 360 -6.89 -6.07 -7.82
N ILE A 361 -7.70 -5.12 -7.35
CA ILE A 361 -7.50 -4.45 -6.06
C ILE A 361 -8.48 -5.06 -5.07
N SER A 362 -7.99 -5.55 -3.93
CA SER A 362 -8.83 -6.19 -2.92
C SER A 362 -8.52 -5.69 -1.52
N LEU A 363 -9.58 -5.25 -0.83
CA LEU A 363 -9.57 -4.85 0.56
C LEU A 363 -10.40 -5.84 1.37
N LEU A 364 -9.79 -6.48 2.37
CA LEU A 364 -10.44 -7.53 3.17
C LEU A 364 -10.18 -7.34 4.67
N CYS A 365 -11.12 -7.79 5.49
CA CYS A 365 -10.94 -7.96 6.94
C CYS A 365 -10.41 -6.69 7.64
N GLY A 366 -11.15 -5.59 7.54
CA GLY A 366 -10.78 -4.30 8.16
C GLY A 366 -9.75 -3.50 7.38
N GLY A 367 -9.46 -3.86 6.13
CA GLY A 367 -8.55 -3.12 5.27
C GLY A 367 -9.06 -1.70 4.98
N VAL A 368 -8.17 -0.71 5.02
CA VAL A 368 -8.48 0.68 4.68
C VAL A 368 -7.55 1.17 3.57
N LEU A 369 -8.12 1.77 2.53
CA LEU A 369 -7.38 2.50 1.50
C LEU A 369 -7.83 3.96 1.48
N SER A 370 -6.91 4.87 1.74
CA SER A 370 -7.14 6.31 1.73
C SER A 370 -6.54 6.94 0.47
N PHE A 371 -7.25 7.85 -0.17
CA PHE A 371 -6.73 8.72 -1.23
C PHE A 371 -6.68 10.15 -0.74
N GLY A 372 -5.53 10.80 -0.91
CA GLY A 372 -5.29 12.14 -0.39
C GLY A 372 -5.09 12.16 1.13
N LEU A 373 -4.93 13.37 1.65
CA LEU A 373 -4.75 13.62 3.08
C LEU A 373 -6.05 14.16 3.67
N ALA A 374 -6.36 13.76 4.90
CA ALA A 374 -7.47 14.32 5.65
C ALA A 374 -7.33 15.85 5.68
N HIS A 375 -8.46 16.57 5.56
CA HIS A 375 -8.55 18.03 5.50
C HIS A 375 -8.09 18.70 4.19
N TYR A 376 -7.49 17.96 3.24
CA TYR A 376 -7.01 18.52 1.96
C TYR A 376 -7.71 17.88 0.76
N ALA A 377 -9.02 18.09 0.66
CA ALA A 377 -9.83 17.63 -0.47
C ALA A 377 -9.71 18.59 -1.68
N THR A 378 -8.54 18.61 -2.31
CA THR A 378 -8.22 19.48 -3.47
C THR A 378 -7.71 18.72 -4.69
N SER A 379 -7.62 17.39 -4.61
CA SER A 379 -7.01 16.55 -5.64
C SER A 379 -8.00 15.64 -6.34
N GLU A 380 -7.69 15.31 -7.59
CA GLU A 380 -8.37 14.29 -8.36
C GLU A 380 -7.49 13.03 -8.44
N PHE A 381 -8.06 11.88 -8.12
CA PHE A 381 -7.38 10.59 -8.10
C PHE A 381 -7.93 9.66 -9.17
N GLU A 382 -7.08 8.83 -9.75
CA GLU A 382 -7.50 7.83 -10.72
C GLU A 382 -7.29 6.42 -10.17
N LEU A 383 -8.30 5.56 -10.28
CA LEU A 383 -8.23 4.14 -9.92
C LEU A 383 -8.66 3.30 -11.13
N LEU A 384 -7.73 2.49 -11.63
CA LEU A 384 -7.95 1.60 -12.77
C LEU A 384 -7.59 0.15 -12.38
N ALA A 385 -8.55 -0.75 -12.50
CA ALA A 385 -8.37 -2.18 -12.25
C ALA A 385 -9.35 -3.00 -13.08
N GLU A 386 -9.12 -4.30 -13.28
CA GLU A 386 -10.19 -5.18 -13.78
C GLU A 386 -11.24 -5.40 -12.70
N GLU A 387 -10.82 -5.62 -11.46
CA GLU A 387 -11.71 -5.94 -10.35
C GLU A 387 -11.38 -5.12 -9.11
N LEU A 388 -12.41 -4.56 -8.47
CA LEU A 388 -12.35 -3.99 -7.13
C LEU A 388 -13.24 -4.81 -6.19
N LEU A 389 -12.61 -5.47 -5.22
CA LEU A 389 -13.28 -6.33 -4.24
C LEU A 389 -13.12 -5.77 -2.83
N MET A 390 -14.23 -5.56 -2.13
CA MET A 390 -14.24 -5.06 -0.75
C MET A 390 -15.06 -5.98 0.15
N SER A 391 -14.47 -6.44 1.26
CA SER A 391 -15.17 -7.16 2.34
C SER A 391 -14.77 -6.61 3.69
N ASP A 392 -15.74 -6.19 4.50
CA ASP A 392 -15.51 -5.61 5.84
C ASP A 392 -14.44 -4.51 5.81
N SER A 393 -14.46 -3.66 4.78
CA SER A 393 -13.35 -2.75 4.46
C SER A 393 -13.84 -1.34 4.11
N ILE A 394 -12.90 -0.39 4.11
CA ILE A 394 -13.21 1.03 3.90
C ILE A 394 -12.29 1.62 2.83
N ILE A 395 -12.87 2.29 1.84
CA ILE A 395 -12.15 3.25 0.99
C ILE A 395 -12.54 4.65 1.44
N LYS A 396 -11.55 5.50 1.69
CA LYS A 396 -11.72 6.93 1.95
C LYS A 396 -11.09 7.73 0.81
N VAL A 397 -11.77 8.76 0.34
CA VAL A 397 -11.26 9.68 -0.68
C VAL A 397 -11.42 11.10 -0.16
N TYR A 398 -10.32 11.85 -0.11
CA TYR A 398 -10.30 13.27 0.20
C TYR A 398 -10.02 14.05 -1.10
N GLY A 399 -11.08 14.37 -1.85
CA GLY A 399 -11.06 14.97 -3.17
C GLY A 399 -12.02 14.28 -4.15
N ALA A 400 -11.71 14.31 -5.44
CA ALA A 400 -12.45 13.62 -6.49
C ALA A 400 -11.83 12.27 -6.83
N LEU A 401 -12.67 11.26 -7.09
CA LEU A 401 -12.22 9.96 -7.60
C LEU A 401 -12.75 9.72 -9.00
N ARG A 402 -11.85 9.42 -9.94
CA ARG A 402 -12.15 8.80 -11.24
C ARG A 402 -11.79 7.33 -11.18
N MET A 403 -12.79 6.49 -11.04
CA MET A 403 -12.64 5.04 -10.97
C MET A 403 -13.13 4.41 -12.25
N THR A 404 -12.34 3.52 -12.85
CA THR A 404 -12.73 2.69 -13.99
C THR A 404 -12.37 1.24 -13.70
N VAL A 405 -13.41 0.40 -13.54
CA VAL A 405 -13.29 -1.04 -13.29
C VAL A 405 -14.19 -1.87 -14.20
N LYS A 406 -13.94 -3.18 -14.31
CA LYS A 406 -14.90 -4.09 -14.96
C LYS A 406 -15.94 -4.58 -13.95
N ILE A 407 -15.48 -5.00 -12.78
CA ILE A 407 -16.31 -5.59 -11.73
C ILE A 407 -16.04 -4.86 -10.41
N PHE A 408 -17.11 -4.39 -9.76
CA PHE A 408 -17.06 -3.77 -8.43
C PHE A 408 -17.97 -4.53 -7.45
N LEU A 409 -17.37 -5.18 -6.46
CA LEU A 409 -18.08 -5.99 -5.46
C LEU A 409 -17.82 -5.46 -4.06
N MET A 410 -18.89 -5.20 -3.31
CA MET A 410 -18.85 -4.75 -1.92
C MET A 410 -19.67 -5.65 -1.02
N TRP A 411 -19.07 -6.09 0.08
CA TRP A 411 -19.72 -6.84 1.16
C TRP A 411 -19.41 -6.17 2.51
N ASN A 412 -20.44 -5.73 3.24
CA ASN A 412 -20.30 -5.02 4.52
C ASN A 412 -19.20 -3.94 4.52
N SER A 413 -19.11 -3.19 3.42
CA SER A 413 -17.98 -2.30 3.14
C SER A 413 -18.44 -0.88 2.85
N LYS A 414 -17.55 0.10 3.04
CA LYS A 414 -17.86 1.52 2.87
C LYS A 414 -16.90 2.19 1.91
N MET A 415 -17.40 2.96 0.97
CA MET A 415 -16.65 3.91 0.15
C MET A 415 -17.14 5.32 0.50
N LEU A 416 -16.26 6.12 1.09
CA LEU A 416 -16.55 7.45 1.60
C LEU A 416 -15.76 8.47 0.80
N ILE A 417 -16.45 9.36 0.09
CA ILE A 417 -15.86 10.40 -0.75
C ILE A 417 -16.19 11.76 -0.14
N ASP A 418 -15.15 12.43 0.32
CA ASP A 418 -15.18 13.82 0.77
C ASP A 418 -14.63 14.71 -0.34
N GLY A 419 -15.53 15.30 -1.14
CA GLY A 419 -15.19 16.20 -2.24
C GLY A 419 -14.76 17.60 -1.82
N GLY A 420 -14.75 17.91 -0.51
CA GLY A 420 -14.35 19.21 0.01
C GLY A 420 -15.23 20.39 -0.43
N GLU A 421 -14.73 21.61 -0.18
CA GLU A 421 -15.37 22.87 -0.59
C GLU A 421 -15.01 23.30 -2.02
N ASP A 422 -13.96 22.72 -2.60
CA ASP A 422 -13.43 23.15 -3.88
C ASP A 422 -14.30 22.66 -5.05
N SER A 423 -14.86 23.63 -5.78
CA SER A 423 -15.68 23.38 -6.96
C SER A 423 -14.99 22.56 -8.06
N THR A 424 -13.65 22.51 -8.08
CA THR A 424 -12.86 21.76 -9.08
C THR A 424 -12.90 20.24 -8.85
N VAL A 425 -13.07 19.79 -7.59
CA VAL A 425 -13.15 18.37 -7.21
C VAL A 425 -14.54 17.96 -6.70
N ALA A 426 -15.54 18.80 -6.99
CA ALA A 426 -16.92 18.60 -6.57
C ALA A 426 -17.63 17.39 -7.21
N THR A 427 -17.00 16.68 -8.16
CA THR A 427 -17.63 15.55 -8.87
C THR A 427 -16.70 14.35 -8.93
N SER A 428 -17.18 13.22 -8.42
CA SER A 428 -16.52 11.91 -8.56
C SER A 428 -17.27 11.03 -9.55
N TRP A 429 -16.52 10.18 -10.26
CA TRP A 429 -17.00 9.30 -11.31
C TRP A 429 -16.60 7.86 -11.02
N LEU A 430 -17.60 6.98 -10.91
CA LEU A 430 -17.41 5.54 -10.70
C LEU A 430 -17.93 4.80 -11.94
N GLU A 431 -17.02 4.34 -12.78
CA GLU A 431 -17.34 3.56 -13.97
C GLU A 431 -17.06 2.07 -13.74
N ALA A 432 -18.08 1.24 -13.96
CA ALA A 432 -18.00 -0.21 -13.89
C ALA A 432 -18.61 -0.85 -15.15
N SER A 433 -17.77 -1.32 -16.06
CA SER A 433 -18.25 -1.75 -17.39
C SER A 433 -19.16 -2.99 -17.35
N ASN A 434 -19.00 -3.92 -16.39
CA ASN A 434 -19.77 -5.15 -16.36
C ASN A 434 -20.76 -5.22 -15.19
N LEU A 435 -20.29 -5.05 -13.95
CA LEU A 435 -21.10 -5.36 -12.78
C LEU A 435 -20.73 -4.52 -11.56
N VAL A 436 -21.76 -3.99 -10.87
CA VAL A 436 -21.66 -3.40 -9.53
C VAL A 436 -22.63 -4.13 -8.60
N VAL A 437 -22.10 -4.71 -7.52
CA VAL A 437 -22.92 -5.41 -6.51
C VAL A 437 -22.58 -4.93 -5.12
N LEU A 438 -23.61 -4.48 -4.40
CA LEU A 438 -23.55 -4.18 -2.97
C LEU A 438 -24.33 -5.26 -2.21
N LYS A 439 -23.78 -5.68 -1.07
CA LYS A 439 -24.36 -6.64 -0.13
C LYS A 439 -24.06 -6.30 1.33
N GLU A 440 -24.91 -6.81 2.23
CA GLU A 440 -24.75 -6.77 3.69
C GLU A 440 -24.44 -5.37 4.24
N SER A 441 -25.31 -4.37 3.97
CA SER A 441 -25.15 -2.99 4.46
C SER A 441 -23.93 -2.25 3.89
N SER A 442 -23.62 -2.50 2.61
CA SER A 442 -22.56 -1.78 1.91
C SER A 442 -22.97 -0.36 1.53
N VAL A 443 -22.07 0.61 1.71
CA VAL A 443 -22.39 2.03 1.52
C VAL A 443 -21.39 2.70 0.58
N ILE A 444 -21.88 3.35 -0.48
CA ILE A 444 -21.15 4.34 -1.26
C ILE A 444 -21.75 5.70 -0.91
N GLN A 445 -20.93 6.59 -0.37
CA GLN A 445 -21.36 7.91 0.10
C GLN A 445 -20.43 9.00 -0.42
N SER A 446 -21.02 10.07 -0.96
CA SER A 446 -20.31 11.31 -1.27
C SER A 446 -21.02 12.53 -0.66
N ASN A 447 -20.27 13.48 -0.10
CA ASN A 447 -20.80 14.79 0.30
C ASN A 447 -20.89 15.80 -0.86
N ALA A 448 -20.46 15.40 -2.06
CA ALA A 448 -20.47 16.19 -3.28
C ALA A 448 -21.28 15.45 -4.38
N ASN A 449 -21.01 15.73 -5.66
CA ASN A 449 -21.68 15.08 -6.78
C ASN A 449 -21.04 13.72 -7.08
N LEU A 450 -21.88 12.72 -7.35
CA LEU A 450 -21.45 11.36 -7.68
C LEU A 450 -22.14 10.87 -8.96
N GLY A 451 -21.33 10.59 -9.97
CA GLY A 451 -21.74 9.84 -11.16
C GLY A 451 -21.36 8.37 -11.01
N VAL A 452 -22.32 7.47 -11.23
CA VAL A 452 -22.06 6.04 -11.34
C VAL A 452 -22.51 5.57 -12.71
N HIS A 453 -21.57 5.04 -13.48
CA HIS A 453 -21.76 4.57 -14.84
C HIS A 453 -21.46 3.09 -14.93
N GLY A 454 -22.19 2.39 -15.78
CA GLY A 454 -21.81 1.03 -16.15
C GLY A 454 -22.61 0.54 -17.33
N GLN A 455 -22.15 -0.49 -18.03
CA GLN A 455 -22.85 -1.02 -19.20
C GLN A 455 -23.64 -2.30 -18.89
N GLY A 456 -23.46 -2.88 -17.71
CA GLY A 456 -24.16 -4.10 -17.28
C GLY A 456 -25.12 -3.85 -16.12
N LEU A 457 -24.94 -4.57 -15.01
CA LEU A 457 -25.89 -4.61 -13.90
C LEU A 457 -25.41 -3.79 -12.70
N LEU A 458 -26.29 -2.96 -12.15
CA LEU A 458 -26.17 -2.39 -10.81
C LEU A 458 -27.17 -3.09 -9.88
N ASN A 459 -26.69 -3.81 -8.88
CA ASN A 459 -27.52 -4.58 -7.96
C ASN A 459 -27.21 -4.25 -6.50
N LEU A 460 -28.15 -3.58 -5.83
CA LEU A 460 -28.15 -3.43 -4.39
C LEU A 460 -29.06 -4.53 -3.85
N SER A 461 -28.50 -5.48 -3.10
CA SER A 461 -29.23 -6.71 -2.71
C SER A 461 -29.24 -6.96 -1.20
N GLY A 462 -28.41 -6.28 -0.44
CA GLY A 462 -28.38 -6.31 1.02
C GLY A 462 -29.33 -5.29 1.64
N SER A 463 -29.98 -5.70 2.74
CA SER A 463 -30.68 -4.75 3.61
C SER A 463 -29.68 -3.75 4.18
N GLY A 464 -29.98 -2.46 4.03
CA GLY A 464 -29.09 -1.39 4.48
C GLY A 464 -28.04 -0.96 3.44
N ASP A 465 -28.03 -1.54 2.24
CA ASP A 465 -27.16 -1.07 1.16
C ASP A 465 -27.56 0.35 0.72
N LYS A 466 -26.59 1.25 0.55
CA LYS A 466 -26.88 2.64 0.19
C LYS A 466 -25.91 3.14 -0.87
N ILE A 467 -26.45 3.82 -1.88
CA ILE A 467 -25.67 4.75 -2.70
C ILE A 467 -26.30 6.12 -2.50
N GLN A 468 -25.53 7.02 -1.90
CA GLN A 468 -26.01 8.35 -1.56
C GLN A 468 -24.99 9.42 -1.88
N ALA A 469 -25.45 10.50 -2.48
CA ALA A 469 -24.63 11.64 -2.80
C ALA A 469 -25.45 12.91 -2.71
N GLN A 470 -24.78 14.05 -2.73
CA GLN A 470 -25.47 15.32 -2.73
C GLN A 470 -26.23 15.56 -4.04
N ARG A 471 -25.63 15.10 -5.13
CA ARG A 471 -26.33 14.80 -6.38
C ARG A 471 -25.88 13.45 -6.89
N LEU A 472 -26.83 12.58 -7.17
CA LEU A 472 -26.57 11.22 -7.63
C LEU A 472 -27.05 11.08 -9.08
N VAL A 473 -26.12 10.74 -9.97
CA VAL A 473 -26.46 10.39 -11.37
C VAL A 473 -26.05 8.95 -11.61
N LEU A 474 -27.02 8.12 -12.02
CA LEU A 474 -26.80 6.76 -12.47
C LEU A 474 -27.05 6.72 -13.97
N SER A 475 -26.11 6.21 -14.77
CA SER A 475 -26.38 6.08 -16.21
C SER A 475 -25.70 4.92 -16.92
N LEU A 476 -26.23 4.62 -18.12
CA LEU A 476 -25.75 3.62 -19.07
C LEU A 476 -25.96 2.15 -18.68
N PHE A 477 -26.48 1.87 -17.47
CA PHE A 477 -26.68 0.50 -17.01
C PHE A 477 -27.72 -0.23 -17.86
N TYR A 478 -27.46 -1.50 -18.18
CA TYR A 478 -28.50 -2.36 -18.76
C TYR A 478 -29.65 -2.54 -17.77
N SER A 479 -29.34 -2.83 -16.50
CA SER A 479 -30.35 -2.97 -15.46
C SER A 479 -29.90 -2.41 -14.12
N ILE A 480 -30.84 -1.79 -13.40
CA ILE A 480 -30.68 -1.34 -12.03
C ILE A 480 -31.70 -2.07 -11.16
N HIS A 481 -31.20 -2.80 -10.16
CA HIS A 481 -32.01 -3.49 -9.15
C HIS A 481 -31.76 -2.89 -7.77
N VAL A 482 -32.80 -2.33 -7.17
CA VAL A 482 -32.79 -1.78 -5.81
C VAL A 482 -33.58 -2.73 -4.92
N GLY A 483 -32.88 -3.64 -4.25
CA GLY A 483 -33.47 -4.68 -3.42
C GLY A 483 -34.12 -4.17 -2.13
N PRO A 484 -34.81 -5.06 -1.39
CA PRO A 484 -35.51 -4.70 -0.16
C PRO A 484 -34.59 -4.09 0.90
N GLY A 485 -34.95 -2.91 1.41
CA GLY A 485 -34.16 -2.19 2.41
C GLY A 485 -32.89 -1.51 1.87
N SER A 486 -32.62 -1.60 0.57
CA SER A 486 -31.58 -0.81 -0.10
C SER A 486 -32.08 0.60 -0.44
N VAL A 487 -31.17 1.57 -0.53
CA VAL A 487 -31.50 2.98 -0.74
C VAL A 487 -30.62 3.63 -1.81
N LEU A 488 -31.26 4.25 -2.80
CA LEU A 488 -30.64 5.25 -3.66
C LEU A 488 -31.11 6.63 -3.22
N ARG A 489 -30.18 7.55 -2.94
CA ARG A 489 -30.54 8.86 -2.40
C ARG A 489 -29.72 10.02 -2.98
N GLY A 490 -30.42 11.10 -3.30
CA GLY A 490 -29.80 12.43 -3.43
C GLY A 490 -30.83 13.53 -3.19
N PRO A 491 -30.64 14.46 -2.23
CA PRO A 491 -29.37 14.79 -1.55
C PRO A 491 -29.03 13.87 -0.37
N LEU A 492 -27.79 13.99 0.11
CA LEU A 492 -27.25 13.20 1.23
C LEU A 492 -28.08 13.42 2.52
N GLU A 493 -28.33 12.35 3.28
CA GLU A 493 -28.98 12.43 4.60
C GLU A 493 -27.98 13.02 5.63
N ASP A 494 -28.42 14.00 6.41
CA ASP A 494 -27.58 14.72 7.38
C ASP A 494 -26.33 15.38 6.76
N ALA A 495 -26.54 16.07 5.64
CA ALA A 495 -25.54 16.94 5.02
C ALA A 495 -24.91 17.89 6.06
N SER A 496 -23.59 17.82 6.23
CA SER A 496 -22.85 18.79 7.04
C SER A 496 -23.01 20.19 6.46
N SER A 497 -22.71 21.25 7.24
CA SER A 497 -22.73 22.64 6.75
C SER A 497 -21.85 22.91 5.52
N TYR A 498 -20.97 21.96 5.17
CA TYR A 498 -20.02 22.02 4.07
C TYR A 498 -20.48 21.28 2.80
N ALA A 499 -21.61 20.56 2.84
CA ALA A 499 -22.13 19.85 1.68
C ALA A 499 -22.72 20.82 0.64
N ILE A 500 -22.49 20.54 -0.65
CA ILE A 500 -22.98 21.35 -1.78
C ILE A 500 -24.51 21.32 -1.83
N THR A 501 -25.22 22.22 -1.18
CA THR A 501 -26.69 22.13 -1.10
C THR A 501 -27.32 22.40 -2.47
N PRO A 502 -28.05 21.45 -3.09
CA PRO A 502 -28.76 21.73 -4.33
C PRO A 502 -29.81 22.79 -4.05
N LYS A 503 -29.84 23.84 -4.87
CA LYS A 503 -30.89 24.86 -4.78
C LYS A 503 -32.23 24.18 -5.04
N LEU A 504 -33.12 24.21 -4.05
CA LEU A 504 -34.50 23.77 -4.22
C LEU A 504 -35.22 24.87 -4.99
N TYR A 505 -35.72 24.55 -6.19
CA TYR A 505 -36.40 25.51 -7.07
C TYR A 505 -37.88 25.73 -6.67
N CYS A 506 -38.33 25.10 -5.59
CA CYS A 506 -39.68 25.23 -5.03
C CYS A 506 -40.12 26.68 -4.71
N GLU A 507 -39.18 27.59 -4.43
CA GLU A 507 -39.50 28.98 -4.08
C GLU A 507 -39.46 29.95 -5.29
N LEU A 508 -39.12 29.46 -6.49
CA LEU A 508 -39.08 30.28 -7.70
C LEU A 508 -40.42 30.17 -8.47
N GLN A 509 -40.91 31.30 -8.98
CA GLN A 509 -42.14 31.34 -9.79
C GLN A 509 -41.98 30.65 -11.16
N ASP A 510 -40.75 30.57 -11.67
CA ASP A 510 -40.43 30.00 -12.97
C ASP A 510 -39.79 28.62 -12.84
N CYS A 511 -40.37 27.62 -13.52
CA CYS A 511 -39.82 26.28 -13.60
C CYS A 511 -38.55 26.27 -14.47
N PRO A 512 -37.42 25.71 -14.00
CA PRO A 512 -36.19 25.61 -14.78
C PRO A 512 -36.43 24.92 -16.12
N ILE A 513 -35.95 25.53 -17.22
CA ILE A 513 -36.17 25.02 -18.58
C ILE A 513 -35.62 23.61 -18.79
N GLU A 514 -34.58 23.25 -18.06
CA GLU A 514 -33.96 21.92 -18.01
C GLU A 514 -34.86 20.82 -17.41
N LEU A 515 -35.87 21.17 -16.60
CA LEU A 515 -36.92 20.22 -16.19
C LEU A 515 -37.91 19.94 -17.34
N LEU A 516 -38.09 20.91 -18.25
CA LEU A 516 -38.96 20.80 -19.42
C LEU A 516 -38.22 20.18 -20.63
N HIS A 517 -36.94 20.50 -20.77
CA HIS A 517 -36.03 20.08 -21.83
C HIS A 517 -34.73 19.55 -21.21
N PRO A 518 -34.74 18.32 -20.66
CA PRO A 518 -33.55 17.75 -20.05
C PRO A 518 -32.44 17.53 -21.08
N PRO A 519 -31.16 17.72 -20.72
CA PRO A 519 -30.04 17.45 -21.61
C PRO A 519 -29.99 15.98 -22.03
N GLU A 520 -29.65 15.73 -23.29
CA GLU A 520 -29.58 14.36 -23.82
C GLU A 520 -28.35 13.57 -23.38
N ASP A 521 -27.33 14.27 -22.87
CA ASP A 521 -25.97 13.77 -22.70
C ASP A 521 -25.75 12.99 -21.39
N CYS A 522 -26.76 12.86 -20.51
CA CYS A 522 -26.74 12.00 -19.30
C CYS A 522 -25.50 12.18 -18.38
N ASN A 523 -24.76 13.27 -18.56
CA ASN A 523 -23.56 13.56 -17.80
C ASN A 523 -23.94 14.18 -16.46
N VAL A 524 -23.10 13.99 -15.44
CA VAL A 524 -23.19 14.74 -14.20
C VAL A 524 -22.93 16.21 -14.51
N ASN A 525 -23.99 17.02 -14.48
CA ASN A 525 -23.90 18.45 -14.59
C ASN A 525 -24.42 19.11 -13.31
N SER A 526 -23.49 19.78 -12.61
CA SER A 526 -23.74 20.47 -11.34
C SER A 526 -24.63 21.72 -11.49
N SER A 527 -24.93 22.16 -12.71
CA SER A 527 -25.90 23.23 -12.95
C SER A 527 -27.35 22.74 -12.96
N LEU A 528 -27.61 21.44 -13.16
CA LEU A 528 -28.96 20.92 -13.33
C LEU A 528 -29.76 20.91 -12.01
N SER A 529 -31.08 20.99 -12.09
CA SER A 529 -31.97 20.99 -10.92
C SER A 529 -32.17 19.59 -10.28
N PHE A 530 -31.67 18.53 -10.93
CA PHE A 530 -31.87 17.14 -10.49
C PHE A 530 -30.95 16.76 -9.32
N THR A 531 -31.54 16.24 -8.24
CA THR A 531 -30.76 15.69 -7.12
C THR A 531 -30.53 14.19 -7.25
N LEU A 532 -31.45 13.49 -7.94
CA LEU A 532 -31.27 12.10 -8.36
C LEU A 532 -31.70 11.94 -9.82
N GLN A 533 -30.78 11.51 -10.68
CA GLN A 533 -31.05 11.27 -12.10
C GLN A 533 -30.67 9.82 -12.47
N ILE A 534 -31.58 9.11 -13.13
CA ILE A 534 -31.32 7.79 -13.72
C ILE A 534 -31.53 7.91 -15.23
N CYS A 535 -30.46 7.66 -16.01
CA CYS A 535 -30.40 8.04 -17.42
C CYS A 535 -29.92 6.89 -18.31
N ARG A 536 -30.59 6.61 -19.43
CA ARG A 536 -30.24 5.54 -20.39
C ARG A 536 -30.10 4.18 -19.70
N VAL A 537 -31.21 3.68 -19.18
CA VAL A 537 -31.29 2.37 -18.51
C VAL A 537 -32.42 1.56 -19.12
N GLU A 538 -32.19 0.29 -19.48
CA GLU A 538 -33.28 -0.53 -20.05
C GLU A 538 -34.30 -0.87 -18.95
N ASP A 539 -33.87 -1.55 -17.89
CA ASP A 539 -34.78 -2.07 -16.87
C ASP A 539 -34.42 -1.62 -15.45
N ILE A 540 -35.35 -0.91 -14.79
CA ILE A 540 -35.22 -0.48 -13.40
C ILE A 540 -36.24 -1.24 -12.54
N THR A 541 -35.77 -2.02 -11.57
CA THR A 541 -36.61 -2.72 -10.59
C THR A 541 -36.40 -2.16 -9.20
N VAL A 542 -37.48 -1.73 -8.57
CA VAL A 542 -37.47 -1.06 -7.26
C VAL A 542 -38.26 -1.88 -6.25
N GLU A 543 -37.56 -2.51 -5.31
CA GLU A 543 -38.08 -3.17 -4.11
C GLU A 543 -37.73 -2.42 -2.82
N GLY A 544 -36.69 -1.56 -2.87
CA GLY A 544 -36.26 -0.67 -1.80
C GLY A 544 -36.71 0.79 -1.98
N LEU A 545 -35.87 1.75 -1.59
CA LEU A 545 -36.20 3.17 -1.62
C LEU A 545 -35.34 3.95 -2.63
N ILE A 546 -35.98 4.69 -3.53
CA ILE A 546 -35.35 5.77 -4.31
C ILE A 546 -35.88 7.09 -3.76
N LYS A 547 -35.00 7.94 -3.24
CA LYS A 547 -35.38 9.23 -2.65
C LYS A 547 -34.58 10.38 -3.22
N GLY A 548 -35.25 11.46 -3.60
CA GLY A 548 -34.59 12.73 -3.84
C GLY A 548 -35.47 13.94 -3.70
N SER A 549 -34.90 15.14 -3.83
CA SER A 549 -35.68 16.37 -3.96
C SER A 549 -36.37 16.40 -5.32
N VAL A 550 -35.58 16.25 -6.38
CA VAL A 550 -36.06 16.09 -7.76
C VAL A 550 -35.51 14.78 -8.32
N VAL A 551 -36.41 13.82 -8.57
CA VAL A 551 -36.09 12.49 -9.13
C VAL A 551 -36.44 12.47 -10.60
N HIS A 552 -35.46 12.26 -11.46
CA HIS A 552 -35.63 12.28 -12.92
C HIS A 552 -35.20 10.97 -13.56
N PHE A 553 -36.12 10.33 -14.27
CA PHE A 553 -35.85 9.16 -15.11
C PHE A 553 -35.85 9.58 -16.57
N HIS A 554 -34.72 9.42 -17.26
CA HIS A 554 -34.55 9.84 -18.65
C HIS A 554 -34.12 8.67 -19.52
N ARG A 555 -34.81 8.45 -20.64
CA ARG A 555 -34.54 7.31 -21.56
C ARG A 555 -34.48 5.97 -20.80
N ALA A 556 -35.42 5.76 -19.89
CA ALA A 556 -35.66 4.49 -19.24
C ALA A 556 -36.73 3.69 -20.01
N ARG A 557 -36.49 2.42 -20.32
CA ARG A 557 -37.47 1.62 -21.08
C ARG A 557 -38.55 1.05 -20.18
N THR A 558 -38.18 0.41 -19.07
CA THR A 558 -39.14 -0.08 -18.07
C THR A 558 -38.75 0.34 -16.66
N ILE A 559 -39.76 0.72 -15.88
CA ILE A 559 -39.62 1.02 -14.46
C ILE A 559 -40.68 0.19 -13.72
N SER A 560 -40.23 -0.82 -12.98
CA SER A 560 -41.06 -1.74 -12.22
C SER A 560 -40.90 -1.47 -10.73
N VAL A 561 -41.93 -0.89 -10.11
CA VAL A 561 -41.97 -0.67 -8.66
C VAL A 561 -42.77 -1.79 -8.02
N GLN A 562 -42.10 -2.63 -7.24
CA GLN A 562 -42.71 -3.75 -6.52
C GLN A 562 -43.50 -3.25 -5.30
N SER A 563 -44.31 -4.11 -4.67
CA SER A 563 -45.16 -3.72 -3.54
C SER A 563 -44.39 -3.17 -2.33
N SER A 564 -43.12 -3.55 -2.16
CA SER A 564 -42.22 -3.01 -1.12
C SER A 564 -41.44 -1.77 -1.55
N GLY A 565 -41.41 -1.49 -2.86
CA GLY A 565 -40.63 -0.41 -3.45
C GLY A 565 -41.27 0.95 -3.27
N ILE A 566 -40.46 1.98 -3.03
CA ILE A 566 -40.91 3.36 -2.83
C ILE A 566 -40.03 4.30 -3.66
N ILE A 567 -40.67 5.18 -4.42
CA ILE A 567 -40.03 6.35 -5.05
C ILE A 567 -40.59 7.59 -4.34
N SER A 568 -39.72 8.42 -3.76
CA SER A 568 -40.08 9.62 -3.02
C SER A 568 -39.37 10.84 -3.59
N ALA A 569 -40.14 11.84 -3.98
CA ALA A 569 -39.68 13.18 -4.34
C ALA A 569 -40.18 14.18 -3.29
N SER A 570 -39.33 15.09 -2.80
CA SER A 570 -39.69 15.99 -1.69
C SER A 570 -39.30 17.46 -1.89
N GLY A 571 -38.89 17.86 -3.10
CA GLY A 571 -38.39 19.21 -3.34
C GLY A 571 -38.83 19.81 -4.66
#